data_AF-A0A1W9YWP7-F1
#
_entry.id   AF-A0A1W9YWP7-F1
#
_cell.length_a   1.000
_cell.length_b   1.000
_cell.length_c   1.000
_cell.angle_alpha   90.00
_cell.angle_beta   90.00
_cell.angle_gamma   90.00
#
_symmetry.space_group_name_H-M   'P 1'
#
loop_
_entity.id
_entity.type
_entity.pdbx_description
1 polymer ?
#
loop_
_entity_poly.entity_id
_entity_poly.type
_entity_poly.pdbx_seq_one_letter_code
_entity_poly.pdbx_strand_id
1 'polypeptide(L)'
;MNRAEECAFAWALADVATGFIDENTKNQICVRLGAGEYRDTITTLLECFARSAMAVPPALSASLWSWVNGFVGSDLETSLRELANKVRISAGSNPPEAVAGSGALTRGIAGREPAAWRLVTAK
;
A
#
# COMPACT_ATOMS: atom_id res chain seq x y z
N MET A 1 -17.90 3.21 -2.65
CA MET A 1 -16.69 3.08 -3.50
C MET A 1 -17.15 2.87 -4.93
N ASN A 2 -16.62 3.64 -5.88
CA ASN A 2 -16.91 3.49 -7.31
C ASN A 2 -15.94 2.51 -7.96
N ARG A 3 -16.26 1.98 -9.16
CA ARG A 3 -15.39 1.03 -9.88
C ARG A 3 -13.94 1.50 -10.06
N ALA A 4 -13.72 2.79 -10.28
CA ALA A 4 -12.37 3.34 -10.42
C ALA A 4 -11.58 3.27 -9.11
N GLU A 5 -12.24 3.54 -7.99
CA GLU A 5 -11.65 3.42 -6.66
C GLU A 5 -11.37 1.94 -6.33
N GLU A 6 -12.31 1.03 -6.65
CA GLU A 6 -12.11 -0.42 -6.51
C GLU A 6 -10.91 -0.93 -7.31
N CYS A 7 -10.75 -0.45 -8.55
CA CYS A 7 -9.61 -0.78 -9.39
C CYS A 7 -8.29 -0.30 -8.78
N ALA A 8 -8.23 0.96 -8.32
CA ALA A 8 -7.05 1.51 -7.66
C ALA A 8 -6.70 0.74 -6.37
N PHE A 9 -7.71 0.39 -5.59
CA PHE A 9 -7.53 -0.41 -4.38
C PHE A 9 -7.02 -1.83 -4.69
N ALA A 10 -7.60 -2.50 -5.68
CA ALA A 10 -7.19 -3.84 -6.08
C ALA A 10 -5.74 -3.87 -6.60
N TRP A 11 -5.34 -2.87 -7.37
CA TRP A 11 -3.94 -2.71 -7.81
C TRP A 11 -2.99 -2.44 -6.65
N ALA A 12 -3.35 -1.56 -5.71
CA ALA A 12 -2.51 -1.27 -4.55
C ALA A 12 -2.34 -2.52 -3.65
N LEU A 13 -3.40 -3.32 -3.51
CA LEU A 13 -3.34 -4.55 -2.72
C LEU A 13 -2.52 -5.64 -3.41
N ALA A 14 -2.58 -5.71 -4.75
CA ALA A 14 -1.74 -6.58 -5.55
C ALA A 14 -0.25 -6.19 -5.46
N ASP A 15 0.07 -4.90 -5.49
CA ASP A 15 1.45 -4.39 -5.34
C ASP A 15 2.07 -4.84 -4.02
N VAL A 16 1.36 -4.68 -2.90
CA VAL A 16 1.81 -5.17 -1.59
C VAL A 16 1.93 -6.69 -1.58
N ALA A 17 1.03 -7.39 -2.26
CA ALA A 17 1.07 -8.85 -2.35
C ALA A 17 2.29 -9.36 -3.12
N THR A 18 2.79 -8.61 -4.11
CA THR A 18 3.97 -8.99 -4.90
C THR A 18 5.22 -9.23 -4.05
N GLY A 19 5.29 -8.65 -2.84
CA GLY A 19 6.40 -8.85 -1.91
C GLY A 19 6.48 -10.26 -1.30
N PHE A 20 5.42 -11.07 -1.38
CA PHE A 20 5.39 -12.41 -0.77
C PHE A 20 4.70 -13.49 -1.60
N ILE A 21 4.09 -13.15 -2.74
CA ILE A 21 3.50 -14.12 -3.66
C ILE A 21 4.46 -14.47 -4.80
N ASP A 22 4.32 -15.69 -5.32
CA ASP A 22 5.11 -16.19 -6.43
C ASP A 22 4.75 -15.50 -7.77
N GLU A 23 5.66 -15.53 -8.74
CA GLU A 23 5.52 -14.79 -10.00
C GLU A 23 4.32 -15.29 -10.84
N ASN A 24 4.05 -16.60 -10.79
CA ASN A 24 2.88 -17.19 -11.44
C ASN A 24 1.56 -16.66 -10.85
N THR A 25 1.50 -16.51 -9.52
CA THR A 25 0.34 -15.95 -8.81
C THR A 25 0.16 -14.46 -9.16
N LYS A 26 1.27 -13.71 -9.20
CA LYS A 26 1.27 -12.31 -9.64
C LYS A 26 0.69 -12.15 -11.05
N ASN A 27 1.11 -13.00 -11.99
CA ASN A 27 0.63 -12.93 -13.36
C ASN A 27 -0.88 -13.21 -13.47
N GLN A 28 -1.38 -14.21 -12.72
CA GLN A 28 -2.83 -14.49 -12.65
C GLN A 28 -3.64 -13.32 -12.04
N ILE A 29 -3.10 -12.64 -11.03
CA ILE A 29 -3.74 -11.44 -10.45
C ILE A 29 -3.80 -10.31 -11.48
N CYS A 30 -2.69 -10.03 -12.18
CA CYS A 30 -2.65 -9.00 -13.22
C CYS A 30 -3.68 -9.26 -14.33
N VAL A 31 -3.83 -10.51 -14.77
CA VAL A 31 -4.84 -10.89 -15.79
C VAL A 31 -6.25 -10.65 -15.29
N ARG A 32 -6.57 -11.05 -14.05
CA ARG A 32 -7.91 -10.85 -13.46
C ARG A 32 -8.24 -9.37 -13.24
N LEU A 33 -7.28 -8.57 -12.79
CA LEU A 33 -7.44 -7.12 -12.68
C LEU A 33 -7.67 -6.47 -14.05
N GLY A 34 -6.93 -6.90 -15.08
CA GLY A 34 -7.12 -6.44 -16.46
C GLY A 34 -8.49 -6.81 -17.04
N ALA A 35 -9.04 -7.96 -16.65
CA ALA A 35 -10.37 -8.42 -17.05
C ALA A 35 -11.53 -7.72 -16.32
N GLY A 36 -11.24 -6.93 -15.28
CA GLY A 36 -12.26 -6.24 -14.49
C GLY A 36 -12.87 -7.07 -13.36
N GLU A 37 -12.26 -8.21 -13.03
CA GLU A 37 -12.67 -9.13 -11.95
C GLU A 37 -12.16 -8.64 -10.58
N TYR A 38 -12.45 -7.38 -10.25
CA TYR A 38 -11.89 -6.73 -9.06
C TYR A 38 -12.36 -7.40 -7.76
N ARG A 39 -13.65 -7.71 -7.65
CA ARG A 39 -14.23 -8.30 -6.42
C ARG A 39 -13.60 -9.64 -6.05
N ASP A 40 -13.57 -10.58 -7.00
CA ASP A 40 -12.99 -11.90 -6.79
C ASP A 40 -11.48 -11.82 -6.48
N THR A 41 -10.78 -10.92 -7.19
CA THR A 41 -9.36 -10.70 -6.99
C THR A 41 -9.06 -10.10 -5.60
N ILE A 42 -9.83 -9.10 -5.15
CA ILE A 42 -9.68 -8.49 -3.82
C ILE A 42 -9.90 -9.55 -2.74
N THR A 43 -10.97 -10.36 -2.84
CA THR A 43 -11.22 -11.43 -1.87
C THR A 43 -10.07 -12.45 -1.84
N THR A 44 -9.63 -12.92 -3.01
CA THR A 44 -8.51 -13.87 -3.13
C THR A 44 -7.24 -13.32 -2.48
N LEU A 45 -6.94 -12.03 -2.72
CA LEU A 45 -5.78 -11.39 -2.13
C LEU A 45 -5.91 -11.29 -0.61
N LEU A 46 -7.06 -10.86 -0.09
CA LEU A 46 -7.31 -10.78 1.36
C LEU A 46 -7.18 -12.14 2.05
N GLU A 47 -7.64 -13.22 1.41
CA GLU A 47 -7.41 -14.58 1.89
C GLU A 47 -5.92 -14.94 1.92
N CYS A 48 -5.16 -14.51 0.92
CA CYS A 48 -3.71 -14.70 0.88
C CYS A 48 -3.02 -13.95 2.03
N PHE A 49 -3.40 -12.69 2.29
CA PHE A 49 -2.90 -11.93 3.44
C PHE A 49 -3.25 -12.58 4.78
N ALA A 50 -4.50 -13.04 4.94
CA ALA A 50 -4.96 -13.72 6.14
C ALA A 50 -4.20 -15.04 6.39
N ARG A 51 -3.90 -15.79 5.32
CA ARG A 51 -3.14 -17.05 5.41
C ARG A 51 -1.65 -16.83 5.68
N SER A 52 -1.05 -15.84 5.04
CA SER A 52 0.38 -15.54 5.17
C SER A 52 0.73 -14.73 6.42
N ALA A 53 -0.27 -14.37 7.24
CA ALA A 53 -0.14 -13.51 8.42
C ALA A 53 0.60 -12.18 8.13
N MET A 54 0.57 -11.74 6.87
CA MET A 54 1.19 -10.50 6.40
C MET A 54 0.30 -9.31 6.77
N ALA A 55 0.96 -8.23 7.15
CA ALA A 55 0.26 -7.05 7.63
C ALA A 55 -0.14 -6.14 6.45
N VAL A 56 -1.42 -5.78 6.37
CA VAL A 56 -1.88 -4.81 5.38
C VAL A 56 -1.50 -3.40 5.82
N PRO A 57 -0.98 -2.55 4.91
CA PRO A 57 -0.66 -1.17 5.23
C PRO A 57 -1.86 -0.40 5.78
N PRO A 58 -1.70 0.44 6.81
CA PRO A 58 -2.79 1.22 7.36
C PRO A 58 -3.40 2.20 6.34
N ALA A 59 -2.64 2.63 5.33
CA ALA A 59 -3.16 3.46 4.24
C ALA A 59 -4.27 2.77 3.42
N LEU A 60 -4.23 1.43 3.33
CA LEU A 60 -5.23 0.62 2.62
C LEU A 60 -6.40 0.20 3.51
N SER A 61 -6.26 0.34 4.84
CA SER A 61 -7.31 -0.07 5.80
C SER A 61 -8.63 0.67 5.60
N ALA A 62 -8.59 1.99 5.39
CA ALA A 62 -9.79 2.79 5.16
C ALA A 62 -10.51 2.37 3.86
N SER A 63 -9.75 2.08 2.81
CA SER A 63 -10.28 1.59 1.53
C SER A 63 -10.87 0.19 1.66
N LEU A 64 -10.22 -0.70 2.43
CA LEU A 64 -10.74 -2.02 2.75
C LEU A 64 -12.09 -1.94 3.48
N TRP A 65 -12.19 -1.13 4.52
CA TRP A 65 -13.45 -0.97 5.27
C TRP A 65 -14.54 -0.32 4.42
N SER A 66 -14.20 0.65 3.56
CA SER A 66 -15.14 1.24 2.61
C SER A 66 -15.65 0.22 1.59
N TRP A 67 -14.78 -0.66 1.10
CA TRP A 67 -15.14 -1.74 0.19
C TRP A 67 -16.04 -2.77 0.88
N VAL A 68 -15.69 -3.24 2.08
CA VAL A 68 -16.52 -4.17 2.89
C VAL A 68 -17.88 -3.55 3.21
N ASN A 69 -17.93 -2.24 3.51
CA ASN A 69 -19.19 -1.54 3.77
C ASN A 69 -20.11 -1.50 2.54
N GLY A 70 -19.55 -1.60 1.33
CA GLY A 70 -20.32 -1.77 0.09
C GLY A 70 -21.11 -3.08 0.00
N PHE A 71 -20.84 -4.05 0.87
CA PHE A 71 -21.56 -5.32 0.96
C PHE A 71 -22.57 -5.35 2.10
N VAL A 72 -22.82 -4.24 2.79
CA VAL A 72 -23.79 -4.19 3.89
C VAL A 72 -25.16 -4.65 3.40
N GLY A 73 -25.77 -5.60 4.13
CA GLY A 73 -27.03 -6.23 3.77
C GLY A 73 -26.94 -7.36 2.75
N SER A 74 -25.74 -7.74 2.31
CA SER A 74 -25.50 -8.94 1.50
C SER A 74 -25.14 -10.14 2.38
N ASP A 75 -25.41 -11.35 1.90
CA ASP A 75 -25.04 -12.60 2.58
C ASP A 75 -23.51 -12.71 2.83
N LEU A 76 -22.72 -12.09 1.93
CA LEU A 76 -21.27 -12.00 2.02
C LEU A 76 -20.74 -11.00 3.06
N GLU A 77 -21.60 -10.15 3.65
CA GLU A 77 -21.18 -9.11 4.61
C GLU A 77 -20.40 -9.74 5.77
N THR A 78 -20.98 -10.76 6.41
CA THR A 78 -20.39 -11.40 7.59
C THR A 78 -19.05 -12.02 7.26
N SER A 79 -18.98 -12.80 6.17
CA SER A 79 -17.74 -13.47 5.75
C SER A 79 -16.64 -12.47 5.38
N LEU A 80 -16.96 -11.39 4.66
CA LEU A 80 -15.98 -10.36 4.31
C LEU A 80 -15.53 -9.55 5.53
N ARG A 81 -16.45 -9.27 6.46
CA ARG A 81 -16.12 -8.58 7.72
C ARG A 81 -15.23 -9.42 8.61
N GLU A 82 -15.47 -10.72 8.70
CA GLU A 82 -14.59 -11.65 9.40
C GLU A 82 -13.23 -11.77 8.72
N LEU A 83 -13.20 -11.83 7.38
CA LEU A 83 -11.95 -11.87 6.62
C LEU A 83 -11.11 -10.60 6.84
N ALA A 84 -11.74 -9.42 6.79
CA ALA A 84 -11.08 -8.15 7.05
C ALA A 84 -10.55 -8.05 8.50
N ASN A 85 -11.24 -8.64 9.47
CA ASN A 85 -10.75 -8.72 10.86
C ASN A 85 -9.60 -9.73 11.03
N LYS A 86 -9.56 -10.81 10.24
CA LYS A 86 -8.46 -11.78 10.25
C LYS A 86 -7.17 -11.22 9.64
N VAL A 87 -7.30 -10.32 8.68
CA VAL A 87 -6.16 -9.61 8.11
C VAL A 87 -5.57 -8.70 9.18
N ARG A 88 -4.31 -8.94 9.55
CA ARG A 88 -3.60 -8.06 10.48
C ARG A 88 -3.35 -6.73 9.79
N ILE A 89 -3.89 -5.65 10.33
CA ILE A 89 -3.49 -4.31 9.90
C ILE A 89 -2.19 -4.01 10.63
N SER A 90 -1.13 -3.68 9.89
CA SER A 90 0.11 -3.27 10.52
C SER A 90 -0.23 -2.03 11.34
N ALA A 91 -0.26 -2.16 12.67
CA ALA A 91 -0.26 -1.00 13.55
C ALA A 91 0.98 -0.23 13.12
N GLY A 92 0.79 0.93 12.48
CA GLY A 92 1.90 1.72 12.01
C GLY A 92 2.83 1.92 13.19
N SER A 93 3.99 1.26 13.17
CA SER A 93 5.13 1.72 13.95
C SER A 93 5.54 3.02 13.29
N ASN A 94 4.80 4.07 13.61
CA ASN A 94 5.39 5.37 13.79
C ASN A 94 6.40 5.14 14.92
N PRO A 95 7.73 5.17 14.69
CA PRO A 95 8.57 5.56 15.80
C PRO A 95 8.03 6.93 16.27
N PRO A 96 7.83 7.17 17.58
CA PRO A 96 7.74 8.54 18.04
C PRO A 96 9.07 9.18 17.66
N GLU A 97 9.09 9.89 16.53
CA GLU A 97 10.16 10.79 16.16
C GLU A 97 10.25 11.77 17.33
N ALA A 98 11.32 11.57 18.11
CA ALA A 98 11.66 12.36 19.26
C ALA A 98 11.81 13.80 18.79
N VAL A 99 10.76 14.58 19.02
CA VAL A 99 10.79 16.04 19.07
C VAL A 99 11.65 16.49 20.25
N ALA A 100 12.96 16.32 20.18
CA ALA A 100 13.91 16.96 21.09
C ALA A 100 15.35 16.83 20.55
N GLY A 101 15.82 17.87 19.86
CA GLY A 101 17.22 17.91 19.43
C GLY A 101 17.66 19.06 18.53
N SER A 102 16.78 20.01 18.16
CA SER A 102 17.22 21.26 17.54
C SER A 102 17.84 22.17 18.61
N GLY A 103 19.14 21.99 18.87
CA GLY A 103 19.80 22.74 19.92
C GLY A 103 21.31 22.51 20.03
N ALA A 104 22.06 22.59 18.93
CA ALA A 104 23.45 23.08 18.91
C ALA A 104 24.02 22.93 17.50
N LEU A 105 24.30 24.03 16.82
CA LEU A 105 25.54 24.29 16.07
C LEU A 105 25.45 25.73 15.52
N THR A 106 25.59 26.70 16.41
CA THR A 106 26.19 27.99 16.08
C THR A 106 27.71 27.85 16.16
N ARG A 107 28.43 28.61 15.32
CA ARG A 107 29.89 28.67 15.11
C ARG A 107 30.33 27.73 13.97
N GLY A 108 30.57 28.18 12.75
CA GLY A 108 31.19 29.43 12.31
C GLY A 108 32.49 29.08 11.60
N ILE A 109 32.85 29.92 10.62
CA ILE A 109 34.14 29.97 9.89
C ILE A 109 34.19 29.19 8.56
N ALA A 110 33.81 29.93 7.51
CA ALA A 110 34.66 30.33 6.38
C ALA A 110 35.45 29.26 5.61
N GLY A 111 35.23 29.22 4.28
CA GLY A 111 36.23 28.65 3.38
C GLY A 111 35.79 28.38 1.94
N ARG A 112 35.71 29.44 1.12
CA ARG A 112 36.20 29.48 -0.27
C ARG A 112 35.37 28.82 -1.40
N GLU A 113 34.98 29.69 -2.34
CA GLU A 113 34.40 29.46 -3.67
C GLU A 113 35.35 28.74 -4.68
N PRO A 114 35.08 28.69 -6.01
CA PRO A 114 34.04 27.93 -6.73
C PRO A 114 34.65 27.11 -7.91
N ALA A 115 33.92 26.14 -8.47
CA ALA A 115 34.21 25.60 -9.81
C ALA A 115 32.89 25.14 -10.46
N ALA A 116 32.31 25.93 -11.37
CA ALA A 116 32.67 25.98 -12.78
C ALA A 116 32.53 24.62 -13.48
N TRP A 117 31.33 24.31 -13.93
CA TRP A 117 31.15 23.65 -15.22
C TRP A 117 29.81 24.11 -15.83
N ARG A 118 29.97 24.88 -16.90
CA ARG A 118 28.94 25.31 -17.84
C ARG A 118 29.10 24.41 -19.07
N LEU A 119 27.97 23.98 -19.65
CA LEU A 119 27.78 23.49 -21.03
C LEU A 119 28.36 22.07 -21.29
N VAL A 120 27.82 21.19 -22.15
CA VAL A 120 27.07 21.33 -23.40
C VAL A 120 26.36 19.99 -23.68
N THR A 121 25.16 19.97 -24.26
CA THR A 121 24.80 18.88 -25.19
C THR A 121 24.16 19.48 -26.43
N ALA A 122 24.86 19.30 -27.55
CA ALA A 122 24.33 19.45 -28.89
C ALA A 122 24.12 18.05 -29.46
N LYS A 123 23.00 17.83 -30.16
CA LYS A 123 22.95 17.02 -31.37
C LYS A 123 21.74 17.41 -32.21
#